data_AF-A0A382NAR9-F1
#
_entry.id   AF-A0A382NAR9-F1
#
_cell.length_a   1.000
_cell.length_b   1.000
_cell.length_c   1.000
_cell.angle_alpha   90.00
_cell.angle_beta   90.00
_cell.angle_gamma   90.00
#
_symmetry.space_group_name_H-M   'P 1'
#
loop_
_entity.id
_entity.type
_entity.pdbx_description
1 polymer ?
#
loop_
_entity_poly.entity_id
_entity_poly.type
_entity_poly.pdbx_seq_one_letter_code
_entity_poly.pdbx_strand_id
1 'polypeptide(L)'
;LGTRYWEAKSALPLQIGEVESVPSFKGYRKVNGHPEFHYEVNGVDVYELIEPLHTGLGIRRSFRIPNNTGLVRLAVDSADGVVAAYSAGKLKEGVLELRDKQAREFTLTHQLAN
;
A
#
# COMPACT_ATOMS: atom_id res chain seq x y z
N LEU A 1 -4.55 -12.92 21.24
CA LEU A 1 -4.21 -12.87 19.80
C LEU A 1 -5.41 -12.30 19.06
N GLY A 2 -5.20 -11.42 18.07
CA GLY A 2 -6.27 -10.74 17.32
C GLY A 2 -6.65 -11.46 16.01
N THR A 3 -7.66 -10.94 15.33
CA THR A 3 -8.13 -11.43 14.02
C THR A 3 -7.17 -10.99 12.90
N ARG A 4 -6.69 -11.93 12.08
CA ARG A 4 -5.91 -11.65 10.87
C ARG A 4 -6.88 -11.43 9.69
N TYR A 5 -6.87 -10.23 9.12
CA TYR A 5 -7.75 -9.87 7.99
C TYR A 5 -7.12 -10.12 6.61
N TRP A 6 -5.80 -9.99 6.51
CA TRP A 6 -5.08 -10.14 5.26
C TRP A 6 -3.61 -10.49 5.54
N GLU A 7 -3.00 -11.18 4.58
CA GLU A 7 -1.58 -11.49 4.53
C GLU A 7 -1.14 -11.34 3.07
N ALA A 8 -0.03 -10.63 2.84
CA ALA A 8 0.52 -10.49 1.50
C ALA A 8 0.96 -11.87 0.99
N LYS A 9 0.55 -12.22 -0.24
CA LYS A 9 1.00 -13.41 -0.94
C LYS A 9 2.15 -13.09 -1.90
N SER A 10 2.16 -11.87 -2.44
CA SER A 10 3.23 -11.41 -3.32
C SER A 10 4.36 -10.76 -2.52
N ALA A 11 5.60 -11.12 -2.89
CA ALA A 11 6.82 -10.54 -2.35
C ALA A 11 7.23 -9.24 -3.05
N LEU A 12 6.38 -8.61 -3.88
CA LEU A 12 6.71 -7.33 -4.50
C LEU A 12 6.44 -6.19 -3.52
N PRO A 13 7.47 -5.65 -2.82
CA PRO A 13 7.29 -4.43 -2.05
C PRO A 13 6.90 -3.28 -2.97
N LEU A 14 6.38 -2.20 -2.40
CA LEU A 14 6.18 -0.97 -3.17
C LEU A 14 7.50 -0.55 -3.83
N GLN A 15 7.48 -0.36 -5.14
CA GLN A 15 8.59 0.10 -5.95
C GLN A 15 8.35 1.53 -6.44
N ILE A 16 9.44 2.30 -6.54
CA ILE A 16 9.42 3.67 -7.08
C ILE A 16 10.48 3.78 -8.18
N GLY A 17 10.07 4.13 -9.39
CA GLY A 17 10.94 4.22 -10.56
C GLY A 17 11.14 2.88 -11.28
N GLU A 18 12.29 2.73 -11.94
CA GLU A 18 12.65 1.54 -12.73
C GLU A 18 13.68 0.65 -12.04
N VAL A 19 14.24 1.11 -10.91
CA VAL A 19 15.26 0.39 -10.15
C VAL A 19 14.58 -0.38 -9.01
N GLU A 20 14.80 -1.69 -8.96
CA GLU A 20 14.39 -2.49 -7.80
C GLU A 20 15.16 -2.05 -6.56
N SER A 21 14.46 -1.89 -5.44
CA SER A 21 15.10 -1.56 -4.18
C SER A 21 14.39 -2.21 -3.00
N VAL A 22 15.17 -2.46 -1.95
CA VAL A 22 14.66 -2.95 -0.68
C VAL A 22 14.26 -1.72 0.17
N PRO A 23 13.02 -1.63 0.65
CA PRO A 23 12.62 -0.52 1.52
C PRO A 23 13.50 -0.41 2.77
N SER A 24 13.96 0.81 3.07
CA SER A 24 14.70 1.12 4.30
C SER A 24 13.74 1.66 5.36
N PHE A 25 13.45 0.85 6.39
CA PHE A 25 12.56 1.24 7.47
C PHE A 25 13.15 2.37 8.32
N LYS A 26 12.41 3.46 8.53
CA LYS A 26 12.83 4.63 9.33
C LYS A 26 12.11 4.73 10.67
N GLY A 27 10.97 4.05 10.82
CA GLY A 27 10.19 4.05 12.05
C GLY A 27 8.69 4.09 11.79
N TYR A 28 7.93 4.35 12.84
CA TYR A 28 6.49 4.52 12.74
C TYR A 28 5.99 5.50 13.80
N ARG A 29 4.80 6.04 13.59
CA ARG A 29 4.06 6.80 14.59
C ARG A 29 2.61 6.35 14.65
N LYS A 30 1.88 6.83 15.66
CA LYS A 30 0.42 6.65 15.73
C LYS A 30 -0.28 7.89 15.21
N VAL A 31 -1.18 7.72 14.25
CA VAL A 31 -2.11 8.74 13.75
C VAL A 31 -3.51 8.29 14.12
N ASN A 32 -4.19 9.03 14.99
CA ASN A 32 -5.51 8.64 15.53
C ASN A 32 -5.55 7.22 16.11
N GLY A 33 -4.43 6.78 16.72
CA GLY A 33 -4.30 5.44 17.29
C GLY A 33 -3.85 4.35 16.31
N HIS A 34 -3.79 4.64 15.00
CA HIS A 34 -3.40 3.71 13.94
C HIS A 34 -1.94 3.89 13.52
N PRO A 35 -1.22 2.81 13.15
CA PRO A 35 0.18 2.91 12.76
C PRO A 35 0.32 3.55 11.38
N GLU A 36 1.10 4.63 11.30
CA GLU A 36 1.69 5.14 10.06
C GLU A 36 3.17 4.75 10.05
N PHE A 37 3.55 3.88 9.13
CA PHE A 37 4.93 3.49 8.89
C PHE A 37 5.63 4.53 8.02
N HIS A 38 6.90 4.77 8.30
CA HIS A 38 7.79 5.59 7.47
C HIS A 38 8.97 4.73 7.01
N TYR A 39 9.14 4.65 5.70
CA TYR A 39 10.25 3.97 5.07
C TYR A 39 10.68 4.71 3.81
N GLU A 40 11.85 4.38 3.29
CA GLU A 40 12.42 4.97 2.09
C GLU A 40 12.55 3.90 0.99
N VAL A 41 12.17 4.25 -0.23
CA VAL A 41 12.34 3.41 -1.43
C VAL A 41 13.08 4.27 -2.46
N ASN A 42 14.26 3.84 -2.90
CA ASN A 42 15.10 4.61 -3.83
C ASN A 42 15.33 6.08 -3.43
N GLY A 43 15.58 6.36 -2.15
CA GLY A 43 15.77 7.74 -1.68
C GLY A 43 14.48 8.55 -1.51
N VAL A 44 13.31 7.95 -1.77
CA VAL A 44 12.00 8.62 -1.67
C VAL A 44 11.27 8.18 -0.41
N ASP A 45 10.85 9.14 0.40
CA ASP A 45 10.05 8.91 1.60
C ASP A 45 8.65 8.40 1.26
N VAL A 46 8.28 7.27 1.87
CA VAL A 46 6.96 6.66 1.81
C VAL A 46 6.37 6.62 3.22
N TYR A 47 5.14 7.09 3.33
CA TYR A 47 4.33 6.99 4.54
C TYR A 47 3.13 6.09 4.26
N GLU A 48 2.94 5.09 5.10
CA GLU A 48 1.87 4.10 4.92
C GLU A 48 1.06 3.97 6.22
N LEU A 49 -0.16 4.48 6.20
CA LEU A 49 -1.12 4.39 7.29
C LEU A 49 -2.00 3.15 7.12
N ILE A 50 -2.07 2.31 8.15
CA ILE A 50 -2.91 1.10 8.18
C ILE A 50 -4.10 1.30 9.12
N GLU A 51 -5.31 1.24 8.57
CA GLU A 51 -6.56 1.41 9.30
C GLU A 51 -7.48 0.19 9.09
N PRO A 52 -8.34 -0.16 10.06
CA PRO A 52 -9.48 -1.03 9.79
C PRO A 52 -10.39 -0.42 8.73
N LEU A 53 -11.04 -1.26 7.92
CA LEU A 53 -12.16 -0.80 7.11
C LEU A 53 -13.35 -0.45 8.01
N HIS A 54 -13.94 0.73 7.79
CA HIS A 54 -15.18 1.13 8.47
C HIS A 54 -16.39 0.34 7.97
N THR A 55 -16.28 -0.28 6.79
CA THR A 55 -17.32 -1.11 6.16
C THR A 55 -16.78 -2.52 5.95
N GLY A 56 -17.32 -3.50 6.67
CA GLY A 56 -16.92 -4.90 6.55
C GLY A 56 -15.62 -5.25 7.28
N LEU A 57 -15.14 -6.48 7.08
CA LEU A 57 -13.93 -7.00 7.71
C LEU A 57 -12.74 -6.83 6.77
N GLY A 58 -11.78 -5.98 7.15
CA GLY A 58 -10.61 -5.76 6.31
C GLY A 58 -9.76 -4.57 6.78
N ILE A 59 -8.80 -4.21 5.95
CA ILE A 59 -7.90 -3.07 6.19
C ILE A 59 -7.88 -2.13 4.99
N ARG A 60 -7.60 -0.85 5.28
CA ARG A 60 -7.19 0.17 4.32
C ARG A 60 -5.73 0.50 4.57
N ARG A 61 -4.96 0.50 3.49
CA ARG A 61 -3.59 1.02 3.40
C ARG A 61 -3.67 2.37 2.69
N SER A 62 -3.27 3.44 3.36
CA SER A 62 -3.24 4.80 2.80
C SER A 62 -1.78 5.22 2.62
N PHE A 63 -1.38 5.49 1.39
CA PHE A 63 -0.01 5.86 1.04
C PHE A 63 0.10 7.35 0.79
N ARG A 64 1.14 7.98 1.35
CA ARG A 64 1.55 9.35 1.06
C ARG A 64 3.03 9.37 0.71
N ILE A 65 3.36 9.89 -0.46
CA ILE A 65 4.70 9.91 -1.06
C ILE A 65 4.95 11.31 -1.64
N PRO A 66 5.13 12.33 -0.78
CA PRO A 66 4.91 13.74 -1.13
C PRO A 66 5.85 14.26 -2.22
N ASN A 67 7.08 13.77 -2.25
CA ASN A 67 8.12 14.23 -3.18
C ASN A 67 8.31 13.29 -4.38
N ASN A 68 7.38 12.34 -4.59
CA ASN A 68 7.52 11.39 -5.67
C ASN A 68 7.27 12.02 -7.05
N THR A 69 8.20 11.74 -7.96
CA THR A 69 8.13 12.07 -9.39
C THR A 69 8.18 10.81 -10.26
N GLY A 70 8.47 9.65 -9.67
CA GLY A 70 8.59 8.37 -10.35
C GLY A 70 7.27 7.60 -10.43
N LEU A 71 7.27 6.60 -11.29
CA LEU A 71 6.21 5.59 -11.36
C LEU A 71 6.21 4.75 -10.07
N VAL A 72 5.03 4.57 -9.48
CA VAL A 72 4.84 3.64 -8.35
C VAL A 72 4.26 2.34 -8.88
N ARG A 73 4.84 1.22 -8.43
CA ARG A 73 4.32 -0.14 -8.68
C ARG A 73 4.16 -0.88 -7.37
N LEU A 74 3.04 -1.56 -7.19
CA LEU A 74 2.82 -2.48 -6.08
C LEU A 74 1.89 -3.62 -6.51
N ALA A 75 2.11 -4.80 -5.95
CA ALA A 75 1.22 -5.92 -6.18
C ALA A 75 -0.14 -5.69 -5.51
N VAL A 76 -1.20 -6.06 -6.23
CA VAL A 76 -2.57 -6.11 -5.71
C VAL A 76 -2.94 -7.57 -5.56
N ASP A 77 -2.79 -8.08 -4.34
CA ASP A 77 -3.12 -9.45 -4.01
C ASP A 77 -4.64 -9.63 -3.96
N SER A 78 -5.20 -10.27 -4.99
CA SER A 78 -6.50 -10.93 -4.92
C SER A 78 -6.30 -12.37 -4.45
N ALA A 79 -6.33 -12.59 -3.15
CA ALA A 79 -6.32 -13.94 -2.58
C ALA A 79 -7.75 -14.50 -2.51
N ASP A 80 -7.89 -15.83 -2.44
CA ASP A 80 -9.18 -16.47 -2.17
C ASP A 80 -9.84 -15.87 -0.92
N GLY A 81 -11.06 -15.37 -1.08
CA GLY A 81 -11.80 -14.73 0.00
C GLY A 81 -11.33 -13.31 0.36
N VAL A 82 -10.49 -12.65 -0.44
CA VAL A 82 -10.11 -11.24 -0.25
C VAL A 82 -10.34 -10.45 -1.54
N VAL A 83 -11.20 -9.43 -1.46
CA VAL A 83 -11.42 -8.44 -2.51
C VAL A 83 -10.52 -7.24 -2.27
N ALA A 84 -9.70 -6.92 -3.27
CA ALA A 84 -8.88 -5.72 -3.27
C ALA A 84 -9.54 -4.59 -4.06
N ALA A 85 -9.42 -3.35 -3.57
CA ALA A 85 -9.83 -2.15 -4.31
C ALA A 85 -8.79 -1.04 -4.14
N TYR A 86 -8.67 -0.16 -5.14
CA TYR A 86 -7.67 0.89 -5.18
C TYR A 86 -8.28 2.22 -5.66
N SER A 87 -7.80 3.35 -5.14
CA SER A 87 -8.38 4.67 -5.43
C SER A 87 -7.96 5.26 -6.76
N ALA A 88 -6.82 4.82 -7.31
CA ALA A 88 -6.22 5.39 -8.52
C ALA A 88 -5.25 4.40 -9.18
N GLY A 89 -4.77 4.74 -10.37
CA GLY A 89 -3.81 3.94 -11.13
C GLY A 89 -4.46 2.97 -12.11
N LYS A 90 -3.63 2.14 -12.75
CA LYS A 90 -4.05 1.11 -13.70
C LYS A 90 -3.49 -0.24 -13.25
N LEU A 91 -4.36 -1.23 -13.10
CA LEU A 91 -3.96 -2.59 -12.81
C LEU A 91 -3.56 -3.30 -14.11
N LYS A 92 -2.38 -3.90 -14.13
CA LYS A 92 -1.88 -4.75 -15.23
C LYS A 92 -1.24 -5.98 -14.62
N GLU A 93 -1.76 -7.16 -14.97
CA GLU A 93 -1.16 -8.44 -14.55
C GLU A 93 -0.94 -8.54 -13.02
N GLY A 94 -1.89 -8.02 -12.23
CA GLY A 94 -1.79 -8.03 -10.76
C GLY A 94 -0.92 -6.92 -10.15
N VAL A 95 -0.34 -6.04 -10.97
CA VAL A 95 0.47 -4.89 -10.51
C VAL A 95 -0.28 -3.59 -10.76
N LEU A 96 -0.46 -2.79 -9.70
CA LEU A 96 -1.02 -1.46 -9.79
C LEU A 96 0.08 -0.46 -10.16
N GLU A 97 -0.09 0.21 -11.30
CA GLU A 97 0.81 1.27 -11.78
C GLU A 97 0.17 2.65 -11.51
N LEU A 98 0.87 3.52 -10.77
CA LEU A 98 0.41 4.90 -10.48
C LEU A 98 1.45 5.93 -10.94
N ARG A 99 0.98 7.01 -11.60
CA ARG A 99 1.83 8.10 -12.12
C ARG A 99 1.38 9.45 -11.59
N ASP A 100 2.26 10.44 -11.69
CA ASP A 100 1.97 11.84 -11.37
C ASP A 100 1.32 12.02 -9.99
N LYS A 101 0.19 12.73 -9.92
CA LYS A 101 -0.54 12.95 -8.67
C LYS A 101 -1.02 11.65 -8.01
N GLN A 102 -1.35 10.62 -8.80
CA GLN A 102 -1.78 9.31 -8.28
C GLN A 102 -0.64 8.62 -7.52
N ALA A 103 0.60 8.85 -7.94
CA ALA A 103 1.79 8.25 -7.34
C ALA A 103 2.25 8.97 -6.06
N ARG A 104 1.56 10.05 -5.65
CA ARG A 104 1.87 10.81 -4.43
C ARG A 104 0.91 10.51 -3.29
N GLU A 105 -0.31 10.10 -3.60
CA GLU A 105 -1.31 9.75 -2.61
C GLU A 105 -2.34 8.78 -3.20
N PHE A 106 -2.51 7.62 -2.57
CA PHE A 106 -3.48 6.62 -2.99
C PHE A 106 -3.82 5.66 -1.84
N THR A 107 -4.91 4.90 -2.02
CA THR A 107 -5.32 3.87 -1.06
C THR A 107 -5.44 2.51 -1.73
N LEU A 108 -5.12 1.46 -0.97
CA LEU A 108 -5.39 0.06 -1.30
C LEU A 108 -6.18 -0.56 -0.14
N THR A 109 -7.32 -1.17 -0.43
CA THR A 109 -8.12 -1.86 0.58
C THR A 109 -8.06 -3.36 0.35
N HIS A 110 -8.00 -4.13 1.43
CA HIS A 110 -8.12 -5.58 1.43
C HIS A 110 -9.32 -5.94 2.31
N GLN A 111 -10.40 -6.39 1.70
CA GLN A 111 -11.64 -6.74 2.39
C GLN A 111 -11.91 -8.23 2.25
N LEU A 112 -12.26 -8.91 3.33
CA LEU A 112 -12.71 -10.29 3.27
C LEU A 112 -14.03 -10.35 2.46
N ALA A 113 -14.08 -11.26 1.49
CA ALA A 113 -15.29 -11.59 0.77
C ALA A 113 -16.28 -12.27 1.72
N ASN A 114 -17.57 -11.90 1.59
CA ASN A 114 -18.65 -12.54 2.33
C ASN A 114 -19.07 -13.86 1.70
#